data_AF-A0A7N5KP13-F1
#
_entry.id   AF-A0A7N5KP13-F1
#
_cell.length_a   1.000
_cell.length_b   1.000
_cell.length_c   1.000
_cell.angle_alpha   90.00
_cell.angle_beta   90.00
_cell.angle_gamma   90.00
#
_symmetry.space_group_name_H-M   'P 1'
#
loop_
_entity.id
_entity.type
_entity.pdbx_description
1 polymer ?
#
loop_
_entity_poly.entity_id
_entity_poly.type
_entity_poly.pdbx_seq_one_letter_code
_entity_poly.pdbx_strand_id
1 'polypeptide(L)' 'RVCGRNCLIIKFIKCLPDNKFKNALCRNESKHYLGCRMERHLMAQEPLEKLGFDLIDGKPEAKTNF' A
#
# COMPACT_ATOMS: atom_id res chain seq x y z
N ARG A 1 -10.97 -1.82 14.38
CA ARG A 1 -9.50 -1.64 14.24
C ARG A 1 -8.95 -2.71 13.30
N VAL A 2 -8.45 -2.33 12.13
CA VAL A 2 -7.97 -3.26 11.09
C VAL A 2 -6.46 -3.58 11.27
N CYS A 3 -5.68 -2.69 11.89
CA CYS A 3 -4.26 -2.87 12.20
C CYS A 3 -3.98 -3.75 13.45
N GLY A 4 -4.59 -4.92 13.52
CA GLY A 4 -4.46 -5.82 14.68
C GLY A 4 -3.94 -7.22 14.39
N ARG A 5 -3.82 -7.61 13.11
CA ARG A 5 -3.42 -8.97 12.72
C ARG A 5 -2.46 -8.92 11.54
N ASN A 6 -1.47 -9.83 11.53
CA ASN A 6 -0.48 -10.04 10.45
C ASN A 6 -1.07 -10.28 9.04
N CYS A 7 -2.39 -10.22 8.88
CA CYS A 7 -3.10 -10.40 7.63
C CYS A 7 -2.72 -9.37 6.56
N LEU A 8 -2.41 -8.12 6.92
CA LEU A 8 -2.12 -7.06 5.94
C LEU A 8 -0.76 -7.25 5.26
N ILE A 9 0.27 -7.62 6.02
CA ILE A 9 1.59 -7.93 5.43
C ILE A 9 1.53 -9.19 4.58
N ILE A 10 0.82 -10.22 5.04
CA ILE A 10 0.66 -11.48 4.27
C ILE A 10 -0.05 -11.20 2.94
N LYS A 11 -1.11 -10.39 2.93
CA LYS A 11 -1.81 -10.01 1.70
C LYS A 11 -0.91 -9.26 0.73
N PHE A 12 -0.15 -8.27 1.21
CA PHE A 12 0.78 -7.52 0.36
C PHE A 12 1.90 -8.42 -0.20
N ILE A 13 2.56 -9.20 0.66
CA ILE A 13 3.66 -10.08 0.27
C ILE A 13 3.20 -11.20 -0.68
N LYS A 14 1.98 -11.72 -0.52
CA LYS A 14 1.39 -12.70 -1.45
C LYS A 14 0.98 -12.07 -2.78
N CYS A 15 0.47 -10.84 -2.75
CA CYS A 15 0.06 -10.16 -3.96
C CYS A 15 1.22 -9.95 -4.96
N LEU A 16 2.44 -9.72 -4.46
CA LEU A 16 3.62 -9.50 -5.31
C LEU A 16 3.90 -10.67 -6.27
N PRO A 17 4.17 -11.92 -5.83
CA PRO A 17 4.41 -13.04 -6.73
C PRO A 17 3.22 -13.32 -7.66
N ASP A 18 1.98 -13.23 -7.14
CA ASP A 18 0.76 -13.44 -7.94
C ASP A 18 0.66 -12.44 -9.10
N ASN A 19 1.18 -11.22 -8.91
CA ASN A 19 1.14 -10.14 -9.88
C ASN A 19 2.49 -9.88 -10.57
N LYS A 20 3.40 -10.87 -10.57
CA LYS A 20 4.74 -10.75 -11.20
C LYS A 20 5.52 -9.53 -10.69
N PHE A 21 5.43 -9.29 -9.39
CA PHE A 21 6.07 -8.20 -8.65
C PHE A 21 5.69 -6.79 -9.14
N LYS A 22 4.51 -6.65 -9.77
CA LYS A 22 3.97 -5.35 -10.16
C LYS A 22 3.30 -4.67 -8.97
N ASN A 23 4.02 -3.79 -8.28
CA ASN A 23 3.51 -3.07 -7.10
C ASN A 23 2.21 -2.30 -7.36
N ALA A 24 2.01 -1.78 -8.58
CA ALA A 24 0.79 -1.07 -8.97
C ALA A 24 -0.48 -1.93 -8.84
N LEU A 25 -0.38 -3.25 -9.06
CA LEU A 25 -1.49 -4.19 -8.91
C LEU A 25 -1.79 -4.52 -7.44
N CYS A 26 -0.83 -4.28 -6.55
CA CYS A 26 -0.93 -4.48 -5.10
C CYS A 26 -1.05 -3.16 -4.32
N ARG A 27 -1.53 -2.09 -4.98
CA ARG A 27 -1.58 -0.74 -4.41
C ARG A 27 -2.52 -0.67 -3.20
N ASN A 28 -3.62 -1.42 -3.20
CA ASN A 28 -4.56 -1.41 -2.09
C ASN A 28 -4.00 -2.16 -0.86
N GLU A 29 -3.33 -3.27 -1.09
CA GLU A 29 -2.68 -4.09 -0.06
C GLU A 29 -1.51 -3.33 0.58
N SER A 30 -0.70 -2.68 -0.25
CA SER A 30 0.39 -1.81 0.23
C SER A 30 -0.11 -0.61 1.00
N LYS A 31 -1.20 0.05 0.57
CA LYS A 31 -1.83 1.16 1.32
C LYS A 31 -2.20 0.76 2.74
N HIS A 32 -2.92 -0.36 2.89
CA HIS A 32 -3.32 -0.87 4.21
C HIS A 32 -2.12 -1.29 5.05
N TYR A 33 -1.13 -1.95 4.44
CA TYR A 33 0.10 -2.36 5.13
C TYR A 33 0.89 -1.16 5.66
N LEU A 34 1.10 -0.13 4.85
CA LEU A 34 1.82 1.08 5.23
C LEU A 34 1.04 1.89 6.28
N GLY A 35 -0.28 2.04 6.12
CA GLY A 35 -1.15 2.67 7.12
C GLY A 35 -1.04 2.02 8.49
N CYS A 36 -1.08 0.68 8.54
CA CYS A 36 -0.93 -0.06 9.78
C CYS A 36 0.46 0.11 10.43
N ARG A 37 1.53 0.19 9.62
CA ARG A 37 2.87 0.46 10.17
C ARG A 37 2.98 1.86 10.77
N MET A 38 2.33 2.86 10.17
CA MET A 38 2.28 4.23 10.70
C MET A 38 1.46 4.30 12.00
N GLU A 39 0.28 3.65 12.06
CA GLU A 39 -0.55 3.54 13.28
C GLU A 39 0.21 2.91 14.46
N ARG A 40 1.14 1.99 14.17
CA ARG A 40 1.97 1.32 15.18
C ARG A 40 3.31 2.02 15.44
N HIS A 41 3.53 3.19 14.87
CA HIS A 41 4.80 3.93 14.97
C HIS A 41 6.03 3.12 14.51
N LEU A 42 5.84 2.19 13.56
CA LEU A 42 6.89 1.38 12.95
C LEU A 42 7.48 2.03 11.68
N MET A 43 6.99 3.22 11.34
CA MET A 43 7.48 4.14 10.30
C MET A 43 7.13 5.58 10.71
N ALA A 44 7.79 6.55 10.09
CA ALA A 44 7.40 7.96 10.21
C ALA A 44 5.95 8.14 9.79
N GLN A 45 5.20 8.92 10.56
CA GLN A 45 3.84 9.28 10.21
C GLN A 45 3.88 10.33 9.11
N GLU A 46 3.48 9.94 7.91
CA GLU A 46 3.33 10.84 6.77
C GLU A 46 1.94 10.61 6.14
N PRO A 47 1.31 11.65 5.59
CA PRO A 47 0.13 11.50 4.76
C PRO A 47 0.35 10.44 3.67
N LEU A 48 -0.61 9.52 3.52
CA LEU A 48 -0.59 8.49 2.46
C LEU A 48 -0.50 9.10 1.05
N GLU A 49 -0.98 10.32 0.92
CA GLU A 49 -0.94 11.22 -0.22
C GLU A 49 0.51 11.44 -0.70
N LYS A 50 1.40 11.81 0.22
CA LYS A 50 2.86 11.94 -0.03
C LYS A 50 3.52 10.63 -0.44
N LEU A 51 2.95 9.50 -0.03
CA LEU A 51 3.38 8.16 -0.44
C LEU A 51 2.78 7.73 -1.78
N GLY A 52 2.06 8.63 -2.46
CA GLY A 52 1.44 8.36 -3.75
C GLY A 52 0.17 7.53 -3.64
N PHE A 53 -0.58 7.60 -2.53
CA PHE A 53 -1.91 6.97 -2.38
C PHE A 53 -3.06 7.97 -2.50
N ASP A 54 -2.79 9.16 -3.02
CA ASP A 54 -3.80 10.13 -3.45
C ASP A 54 -4.83 9.44 -4.34
N LEU A 55 -6.09 9.67 -3.96
CA LEU A 55 -7.29 8.93 -4.30
C LEU A 55 -7.38 8.55 -5.78
N ILE A 56 -7.75 7.30 -6.05
CA ILE A 56 -8.58 7.04 -7.21
C ILE A 56 -9.66 6.02 -6.92
N ASP A 57 -10.83 6.54 -6.58
CA ASP A 57 -12.12 6.03 -7.03
C ASP A 57 -12.22 6.19 -8.57
N GLY A 58 -11.32 5.55 -9.33
CA GLY A 58 -11.50 5.44 -10.78
C GLY A 58 -10.33 5.08 -11.67
N LYS A 59 -9.06 5.45 -11.39
CA LYS A 59 -7.92 5.08 -12.26
C LYS A 59 -6.50 5.43 -11.72
N PRO A 60 -5.61 4.47 -11.41
CA PRO A 60 -4.19 4.77 -11.28
C PRO A 60 -3.59 5.05 -12.67
N GLU A 61 -3.47 6.31 -13.06
CA GLU A 61 -2.49 6.67 -14.10
C GLU A 61 -1.10 6.52 -13.50
N ALA A 62 -0.34 5.55 -14.02
CA ALA A 62 1.10 5.51 -13.85
C ALA A 62 1.69 6.75 -14.52
N LYS A 63 1.93 7.82 -13.76
CA LYS A 63 2.84 8.88 -14.21
C LYS A 63 4.26 8.46 -13.88
N THR A 64 4.77 7.54 -14.70
CA THR A 64 6.20 7.37 -14.93
C THR A 64 6.65 8.57 -15.76
N ASN A 65 7.31 9.55 -15.15
CA ASN A 65 8.05 10.54 -15.92
C ASN A 65 9.46 9.94 -16.15
N PHE A 66 9.77 9.66 -17.42
CA PHE A 66 11.13 9.44 -17.92
C PHE A 66 11.92 10.75 -17.87
#